data_AF-A0A1B2HUH1-F1
#
_entry.id   AF-A0A1B2HUH1-F1
#
_cell.length_a   1.000
_cell.length_b   1.000
_cell.length_c   1.000
_cell.angle_alpha   90.00
_cell.angle_beta   90.00
_cell.angle_gamma   90.00
#
_symmetry.space_group_name_H-M   'P 1'
#
loop_
_entity.id
_entity.type
_entity.pdbx_description
1 polymer ?
#
loop_
_entity_poly.entity_id
_entity_poly.type
_entity_poly.pdbx_seq_one_letter_code
_entity_poly.pdbx_strand_id
1 'polypeptide(L)'
;MRSLRSRLGTACLALAAAAATITVTAPAAQAAYPAGFKSVGYMPSWSGSVSSIQYSKLTHINYSFVLPNSNGTLQGVPDPGKLQQLVSLGHQNGVKVSIAVGGWNDGNDDNFEVLAASANGRTTFVNALVNLVNQYNLDGVDMDWEYPDPGVEGDNYTLLMRQLGDALHSRGKLLTAAVVSEGGTANGVQPAVFGIVDWLNIMAYDGGSPHANYDWSINSVNFWKNRGLPASKAVLGVPFYSRPTYIAYKDLVAQDPANANRDTYNGNSYNGIPTIKRKTTWALANAGGIMNWELSQDTTGSTSLLNAIWEAASGGNPNPPTGGTITGFGGKCVDVAGASSANGTAVQLWTCNGTNAQQWTRNGQTLRALGKCLDASGTANGAVTQLWDCTGAGNQQWTAEANGQLRNVASGRCLDATGPSSADGTRLQLWDCAATANQRWTLNA
;
A
#
# COMPACT_ATOMS: atom_id res chain seq x y z
N MET A 1 -61.09 -2.27 74.19
CA MET A 1 -62.29 -2.68 73.43
C MET A 1 -62.08 -2.34 71.96
N ARG A 2 -62.56 -3.24 71.08
CA ARG A 2 -62.63 -3.16 69.61
C ARG A 2 -61.34 -3.39 68.81
N SER A 3 -61.39 -4.53 68.15
CA SER A 3 -60.54 -5.16 67.17
C SER A 3 -60.64 -4.58 65.74
N LEU A 4 -59.71 -5.07 64.90
CA LEU A 4 -59.89 -5.66 63.56
C LEU A 4 -59.36 -4.86 62.33
N ARG A 5 -58.52 -5.59 61.57
CA ARG A 5 -58.36 -5.68 60.09
C ARG A 5 -57.39 -4.76 59.32
N SER A 6 -56.27 -5.39 58.95
CA SER A 6 -55.67 -5.57 57.61
C SER A 6 -55.76 -4.45 56.55
N ARG A 7 -54.64 -4.18 55.88
CA ARG A 7 -54.54 -4.15 54.41
C ARG A 7 -53.09 -4.29 53.94
N LEU A 8 -52.91 -5.14 52.94
CA LEU A 8 -51.67 -5.36 52.20
C LEU A 8 -51.23 -4.09 51.46
N GLY A 9 -49.91 -3.84 51.44
CA GLY A 9 -49.26 -2.92 50.52
C GLY A 9 -48.18 -3.67 49.74
N THR A 10 -48.47 -3.96 48.48
CA THR A 10 -47.56 -4.58 47.51
C THR A 10 -46.42 -3.61 47.19
N ALA A 11 -45.18 -3.96 47.52
CA ALA A 11 -44.00 -3.22 47.06
C ALA A 11 -43.39 -3.95 45.85
N CYS A 12 -43.70 -3.49 44.63
CA CYS A 12 -42.94 -3.82 43.43
C CYS A 12 -41.66 -2.97 43.42
N LEU A 13 -40.51 -3.55 43.78
CA LEU A 13 -39.22 -2.99 43.39
C LEU A 13 -38.94 -3.37 41.94
N ALA A 14 -38.95 -2.39 41.04
CA ALA A 14 -38.46 -2.56 39.67
C ALA A 14 -36.92 -2.69 39.71
N LEU A 15 -36.39 -3.84 39.30
CA LEU A 15 -34.97 -3.95 38.97
C LEU A 15 -34.73 -3.25 37.63
N ALA A 16 -34.06 -2.10 37.66
CA ALA A 16 -33.50 -1.50 36.45
C ALA A 16 -32.25 -2.30 36.05
N ALA A 17 -32.37 -3.16 35.04
CA ALA A 17 -31.22 -3.78 34.41
C ALA A 17 -30.46 -2.72 33.61
N ALA A 18 -29.29 -2.31 34.11
CA ALA A 18 -28.35 -1.49 33.33
C ALA A 18 -27.80 -2.36 32.19
N ALA A 19 -28.37 -2.23 31.00
CA ALA A 19 -27.78 -2.78 29.79
C ALA A 19 -26.51 -1.99 29.49
N ALA A 20 -25.34 -2.58 29.78
CA ALA A 20 -24.07 -2.06 29.29
C ALA A 20 -24.09 -2.16 27.75
N THR A 21 -24.25 -1.02 27.08
CA THR A 21 -24.05 -0.93 25.64
C THR A 21 -22.57 -1.16 25.36
N ILE A 22 -22.24 -2.39 24.94
CA ILE A 22 -20.94 -2.70 24.32
C ILE A 22 -20.93 -1.96 22.99
N THR A 23 -20.29 -0.79 22.95
CA THR A 23 -19.97 -0.13 21.69
C THR A 23 -18.91 -0.98 21.00
N VAL A 24 -19.34 -1.83 20.07
CA VAL A 24 -18.46 -2.42 19.07
C VAL A 24 -18.04 -1.27 18.16
N THR A 25 -16.88 -0.67 18.41
CA THR A 25 -16.22 0.20 17.44
C THR A 25 -16.03 -0.61 16.17
N ALA A 26 -16.65 -0.16 15.07
CA ALA A 26 -16.37 -0.71 13.76
C ALA A 26 -14.85 -0.69 13.53
N PRO A 27 -14.27 -1.74 12.92
CA PRO A 27 -12.85 -1.74 12.61
C PRO A 27 -12.52 -0.49 11.80
N ALA A 28 -11.39 0.15 12.12
CA ALA A 28 -10.89 1.24 11.30
C ALA A 28 -10.78 0.75 9.86
N ALA A 29 -11.37 1.49 8.91
CA ALA A 29 -11.29 1.15 7.50
C ALA A 29 -9.81 0.98 7.11
N GLN A 30 -9.51 -0.07 6.35
CA GLN A 30 -8.18 -0.34 5.82
C GLN A 30 -7.57 0.92 5.24
N ALA A 31 -6.26 1.12 5.42
CA ALA A 31 -5.52 2.19 4.78
C ALA A 31 -5.81 2.14 3.28
N ALA A 32 -6.62 3.07 2.79
CA ALA A 32 -6.91 3.08 1.38
C ALA A 32 -5.70 3.72 0.69
N TYR A 33 -5.17 2.98 -0.26
CA TYR A 33 -4.09 3.39 -1.15
C TYR A 33 -4.63 3.18 -2.56
N PRO A 34 -4.09 3.85 -3.58
CA PRO A 34 -4.40 3.52 -4.98
C PRO A 34 -4.26 2.01 -5.22
N ALA A 35 -5.17 1.45 -6.02
CA ALA A 35 -5.30 0.00 -6.17
C ALA A 35 -3.94 -0.67 -6.49
N GLY A 36 -3.53 -1.61 -5.64
CA GLY A 36 -2.28 -2.36 -5.80
C GLY A 36 -1.02 -1.73 -5.17
N PHE A 37 -1.09 -0.49 -4.67
CA PHE A 37 0.01 0.16 -3.96
C PHE A 37 0.14 -0.38 -2.54
N LYS A 38 1.37 -0.73 -2.14
CA LYS A 38 1.67 -1.35 -0.85
C LYS A 38 2.34 -0.34 0.08
N SER A 39 1.89 -0.31 1.32
CA SER A 39 2.62 0.26 2.45
C SER A 39 2.98 -0.89 3.40
N VAL A 40 4.25 -1.26 3.41
CA VAL A 40 4.82 -2.39 4.16
C VAL A 40 5.65 -1.85 5.31
N GLY A 41 5.45 -2.35 6.53
CA GLY A 41 6.31 -2.01 7.67
C GLY A 41 6.94 -3.24 8.29
N TYR A 42 8.22 -3.15 8.63
CA TYR A 42 8.85 -4.16 9.48
C TYR A 42 8.61 -3.85 10.96
N MET A 43 8.26 -4.87 11.73
CA MET A 43 8.09 -4.80 13.18
C MET A 43 9.03 -5.81 13.83
N PRO A 44 10.14 -5.37 14.45
CA PRO A 44 11.07 -6.28 15.10
C PRO A 44 10.48 -6.84 16.40
N SER A 45 10.92 -8.04 16.78
CA SER A 45 10.54 -8.69 18.03
C SER A 45 11.08 -7.91 19.23
N TRP A 46 12.30 -7.38 19.13
CA TRP A 46 13.04 -6.74 20.23
C TRP A 46 12.66 -5.29 20.54
N SER A 47 11.91 -4.59 19.68
CA SER A 47 11.58 -3.17 19.88
C SER A 47 10.16 -2.82 19.46
N GLY A 48 9.60 -1.78 20.08
CA GLY A 48 8.27 -1.27 19.76
C GLY A 48 7.12 -2.08 20.35
N SER A 49 5.97 -1.41 20.48
CA SER A 49 4.70 -2.04 20.87
C SER A 49 3.80 -2.22 19.65
N VAL A 50 3.11 -3.36 19.58
CA VAL A 50 2.10 -3.60 18.54
C VAL A 50 0.87 -2.71 18.70
N SER A 51 0.62 -2.19 19.91
CA SER A 51 -0.48 -1.26 20.18
C SER A 51 -0.20 0.16 19.71
N SER A 52 1.06 0.53 19.47
CA SER A 52 1.43 1.86 18.97
C SER A 52 1.49 1.96 17.44
N ILE A 53 1.23 0.85 16.73
CA ILE A 53 1.25 0.81 15.26
C ILE A 53 0.10 1.64 14.70
N GLN A 54 0.40 2.48 13.72
CA GLN A 54 -0.59 3.27 13.00
C GLN A 54 -1.23 2.42 11.87
N TYR A 55 -1.98 1.37 12.24
CA TYR A 55 -2.50 0.36 11.31
C TYR A 55 -3.26 0.93 10.10
N SER A 56 -4.00 2.03 10.29
CA SER A 56 -4.74 2.72 9.23
C SER A 56 -3.85 3.35 8.14
N LYS A 57 -2.53 3.18 8.21
CA LYS A 57 -1.54 3.66 7.24
C LYS A 57 -0.75 2.52 6.62
N LEU A 58 -1.05 1.26 6.95
CA LEU A 58 -0.34 0.09 6.49
C LEU A 58 -1.27 -0.83 5.72
N THR A 59 -0.66 -1.58 4.79
CA THR A 59 -1.31 -2.68 4.07
C THR A 59 -0.77 -4.03 4.54
N HIS A 60 0.52 -4.07 4.88
CA HIS A 60 1.23 -5.28 5.28
C HIS A 60 2.22 -4.96 6.40
N ILE A 61 2.44 -5.93 7.29
CA ILE A 61 3.48 -5.90 8.30
C ILE A 61 4.29 -7.19 8.22
N ASN A 62 5.61 -7.06 8.21
CA ASN A 62 6.55 -8.17 8.30
C ASN A 62 7.09 -8.23 9.74
N TYR A 63 6.82 -9.32 10.46
CA TYR A 63 7.33 -9.51 11.81
C TYR A 63 8.73 -10.11 11.80
N SER A 64 9.69 -9.38 12.34
CA SER A 64 11.12 -9.69 12.25
C SER A 64 11.71 -10.16 13.58
N PHE A 65 12.51 -11.20 13.65
CA PHE A 65 12.73 -12.24 12.66
C PHE A 65 12.61 -13.60 13.34
N VAL A 66 12.30 -14.62 12.53
CA VAL A 66 12.61 -16.01 12.86
C VAL A 66 13.85 -16.41 12.09
N LEU A 67 14.76 -17.15 12.73
CA LEU A 67 15.98 -17.62 12.08
C LEU A 67 15.86 -19.11 11.69
N PRO A 68 16.46 -19.53 10.57
CA PRO A 68 16.59 -20.95 10.26
C PRO A 68 17.68 -21.62 11.10
N ASN A 69 17.61 -22.95 11.17
CA ASN A 69 18.73 -23.83 11.47
C ASN A 69 19.22 -24.47 10.16
N SER A 70 20.49 -24.84 10.08
CA SER A 70 21.10 -25.47 8.90
C SER A 70 20.44 -26.77 8.44
N ASN A 71 19.71 -27.48 9.32
CA ASN A 71 18.95 -28.68 8.97
C ASN A 71 17.57 -28.38 8.35
N GLY A 72 17.24 -27.11 8.12
CA GLY A 72 15.95 -26.66 7.60
C GLY A 72 14.85 -26.52 8.65
N THR A 73 15.10 -26.75 9.93
CA THR A 73 14.12 -26.37 10.98
C THR A 73 14.20 -24.87 11.29
N LEU A 74 13.26 -24.34 12.07
CA LEU A 74 13.28 -22.96 12.54
C LEU A 74 13.77 -22.89 13.99
N GLN A 75 14.48 -21.83 14.33
CA GLN A 75 14.67 -21.40 15.71
C GLN A 75 13.33 -20.95 16.30
N GLY A 76 13.24 -20.88 17.63
CA GLY A 76 12.03 -20.42 18.31
C GLY A 76 11.69 -18.98 17.92
N VAL A 77 10.39 -18.67 17.78
CA VAL A 77 9.92 -17.29 17.61
C VAL A 77 10.35 -16.47 18.83
N PRO A 78 11.19 -15.42 18.70
CA PRO A 78 11.79 -14.75 19.85
C PRO A 78 10.78 -14.10 20.82
N ASP A 79 9.65 -13.61 20.30
CA ASP A 79 8.52 -13.13 21.11
C ASP A 79 7.20 -13.59 20.45
N PRO A 80 6.69 -14.78 20.81
CA PRO A 80 5.48 -15.33 20.21
C PRO A 80 4.21 -14.61 20.68
N GLY A 81 4.23 -14.00 21.88
CA GLY A 81 3.10 -13.25 22.41
C GLY A 81 2.87 -11.96 21.62
N LYS A 82 3.95 -11.24 21.31
CA LYS A 82 3.90 -10.06 20.44
C LYS A 82 3.48 -10.41 19.02
N LEU A 83 3.94 -11.53 18.46
CA LEU A 83 3.47 -12.00 17.15
C LEU A 83 1.97 -12.25 17.14
N GLN A 84 1.44 -12.97 18.13
CA GLN A 84 -0.01 -13.23 18.24
C GLN A 84 -0.84 -11.95 18.35
N GLN A 85 -0.37 -10.99 19.16
CA GLN A 85 -1.04 -9.70 19.28
C GLN A 85 -0.99 -8.90 17.96
N LEU A 86 0.16 -8.93 17.26
CA LEU A 86 0.32 -8.26 15.97
C LEU A 86 -0.62 -8.82 14.91
N VAL A 87 -0.71 -10.15 14.79
CA VAL A 87 -1.65 -10.80 13.85
C VAL A 87 -3.08 -10.41 14.17
N SER A 88 -3.47 -10.51 15.45
CA SER A 88 -4.83 -10.18 15.90
C SER A 88 -5.20 -8.72 15.57
N LEU A 89 -4.36 -7.76 15.93
CA LEU A 89 -4.59 -6.34 15.67
C LEU A 89 -4.48 -6.00 14.18
N GLY A 90 -3.55 -6.62 13.45
CA GLY A 90 -3.40 -6.46 12.02
C GLY A 90 -4.68 -6.86 11.29
N HIS A 91 -5.18 -8.07 11.54
CA HIS A 91 -6.41 -8.58 10.93
C HIS A 91 -7.65 -7.76 11.30
N GLN A 92 -7.76 -7.32 12.55
CA GLN A 92 -8.83 -6.42 12.99
C GLN A 92 -8.83 -5.09 12.21
N ASN A 93 -7.67 -4.64 11.71
CA ASN A 93 -7.53 -3.39 10.95
C ASN A 93 -7.32 -3.63 9.43
N GLY A 94 -7.57 -4.85 8.94
CA GLY A 94 -7.40 -5.18 7.51
C GLY A 94 -5.95 -5.12 7.01
N VAL A 95 -4.97 -5.24 7.89
CA VAL A 95 -3.55 -5.27 7.58
C VAL A 95 -3.06 -6.72 7.61
N LYS A 96 -2.41 -7.14 6.53
CA LYS A 96 -1.85 -8.50 6.45
C LYS A 96 -0.56 -8.61 7.25
N VAL A 97 -0.33 -9.74 7.90
CA VAL A 97 0.87 -9.98 8.72
C VAL A 97 1.61 -11.20 8.21
N SER A 98 2.85 -10.99 7.76
CA SER A 98 3.78 -12.05 7.36
C SER A 98 4.87 -12.23 8.40
N ILE A 99 5.45 -13.43 8.48
CA ILE A 99 6.69 -13.66 9.24
C ILE A 99 7.89 -13.38 8.33
N ALA A 100 8.82 -12.53 8.79
CA ALA A 100 10.10 -12.33 8.13
C ALA A 100 11.13 -13.34 8.68
N VAL A 101 11.89 -13.94 7.78
CA VAL A 101 12.82 -15.03 8.10
C VAL A 101 14.22 -14.64 7.68
N GLY A 102 15.16 -14.63 8.63
CA GLY A 102 16.54 -14.17 8.41
C GLY A 102 16.82 -12.80 9.01
N GLY A 103 17.12 -11.82 8.15
CA GLY A 103 17.69 -10.51 8.46
C GLY A 103 19.22 -10.56 8.52
N TRP A 104 19.85 -9.38 8.55
CA TRP A 104 21.32 -9.21 8.52
C TRP A 104 22.14 -10.19 9.37
N ASN A 105 21.75 -10.46 10.63
CA ASN A 105 22.40 -11.44 11.52
C ASN A 105 23.95 -11.34 11.56
N ASP A 106 24.48 -10.13 11.66
CA ASP A 106 25.93 -9.84 11.58
C ASP A 106 26.63 -10.38 10.31
N GLY A 107 25.86 -10.46 9.22
CA GLY A 107 26.28 -11.01 7.93
C GLY A 107 26.36 -12.54 7.92
N ASN A 108 25.83 -13.23 8.93
CA ASN A 108 25.83 -14.69 8.98
C ASN A 108 24.54 -15.26 8.39
N ASP A 109 24.68 -15.87 7.23
CA ASP A 109 23.67 -16.61 6.50
C ASP A 109 24.03 -18.09 6.23
N ASP A 110 25.06 -18.62 6.89
CA ASP A 110 25.53 -20.03 6.78
C ASP A 110 24.38 -21.04 6.87
N ASN A 111 23.42 -20.79 7.78
CA ASN A 111 22.27 -21.68 7.95
C ASN A 111 21.40 -21.73 6.69
N PHE A 112 21.21 -20.60 6.01
CA PHE A 112 20.50 -20.55 4.74
C PHE A 112 21.25 -21.29 3.63
N GLU A 113 22.57 -21.08 3.51
CA GLU A 113 23.39 -21.76 2.52
C GLU A 113 23.25 -23.29 2.64
N VAL A 114 23.44 -23.82 3.85
CA VAL A 114 23.42 -25.26 4.11
C VAL A 114 22.03 -25.84 3.88
N LEU A 115 20.96 -25.18 4.37
CA LEU A 115 19.60 -25.72 4.20
C LEU A 115 19.14 -25.66 2.75
N ALA A 116 19.53 -24.61 2.02
CA ALA A 116 19.09 -24.38 0.64
C ALA A 116 19.80 -25.32 -0.34
N ALA A 117 21.05 -25.71 -0.06
CA ALA A 117 21.81 -26.65 -0.87
C ALA A 117 21.22 -28.07 -0.92
N SER A 118 20.40 -28.46 0.06
CA SER A 118 19.80 -29.79 0.15
C SER A 118 18.31 -29.79 -0.20
N ALA A 119 17.87 -30.69 -1.09
CA ALA A 119 16.44 -30.87 -1.38
C ALA A 119 15.62 -31.24 -0.13
N ASN A 120 16.21 -32.03 0.78
CA ASN A 120 15.58 -32.38 2.05
C ASN A 120 15.58 -31.19 3.03
N GLY A 121 16.65 -30.39 3.05
CA GLY A 121 16.73 -29.15 3.84
C GLY A 121 15.65 -28.16 3.41
N ARG A 122 15.54 -27.88 2.12
CA ARG A 122 14.46 -27.04 1.54
C ARG A 122 13.07 -27.54 1.90
N THR A 123 12.82 -28.85 1.77
CA THR A 123 11.52 -29.46 2.12
C THR A 123 11.21 -29.32 3.61
N THR A 124 12.18 -29.56 4.48
CA THR A 124 12.03 -29.40 5.93
C THR A 124 11.69 -27.95 6.30
N PHE A 125 12.38 -27.00 5.66
CA PHE A 125 12.21 -25.57 5.89
C PHE A 125 10.87 -25.04 5.39
N VAL A 126 10.46 -25.42 4.18
CA VAL A 126 9.13 -25.08 3.65
C VAL A 126 8.03 -25.63 4.56
N ASN A 127 8.15 -26.88 5.02
CA ASN A 127 7.17 -27.46 5.95
C ASN A 127 7.14 -26.72 7.30
N ALA A 128 8.30 -26.35 7.84
CA ALA A 128 8.39 -25.61 9.08
C ALA A 128 7.73 -24.22 8.97
N LEU A 129 7.94 -23.51 7.85
CA LEU A 129 7.31 -22.22 7.59
C LEU A 129 5.81 -22.33 7.38
N VAL A 130 5.34 -23.33 6.62
CA VAL A 130 3.89 -23.59 6.45
C VAL A 130 3.23 -23.88 7.81
N ASN A 131 3.89 -24.67 8.67
CA ASN A 131 3.40 -24.93 10.02
C ASN A 131 3.32 -23.66 10.86
N LEU A 132 4.35 -22.81 10.79
CA LEU A 132 4.36 -21.53 11.50
C LEU A 132 3.26 -20.59 11.01
N VAL A 133 3.06 -20.50 9.68
CA VAL A 133 1.98 -19.72 9.05
C VAL A 133 0.61 -20.17 9.56
N ASN A 134 0.37 -21.49 9.63
CA ASN A 134 -0.88 -22.03 10.14
C ASN A 134 -1.03 -21.78 11.66
N GLN A 135 0.04 -21.99 12.44
CA GLN A 135 0.03 -21.86 13.89
C GLN A 135 -0.35 -20.44 14.34
N TYR A 136 0.17 -19.43 13.66
CA TYR A 136 -0.04 -18.03 14.03
C TYR A 136 -1.06 -17.31 13.15
N ASN A 137 -1.75 -18.03 12.25
CA ASN A 137 -2.70 -17.46 11.28
C ASN A 137 -2.07 -16.32 10.46
N LEU A 138 -0.84 -16.52 9.98
CA LEU A 138 -0.14 -15.51 9.18
C LEU A 138 -0.68 -15.45 7.76
N ASP A 139 -0.50 -14.30 7.10
CA ASP A 139 -0.89 -14.08 5.71
C ASP A 139 0.21 -14.46 4.70
N GLY A 140 1.44 -14.70 5.17
CA GLY A 140 2.54 -15.07 4.31
C GLY A 140 3.89 -15.18 5.02
N VAL A 141 4.92 -15.30 4.18
CA VAL A 141 6.33 -15.32 4.57
C VAL A 141 7.08 -14.27 3.77
N ASP A 142 7.95 -13.53 4.44
CA ASP A 142 8.93 -12.65 3.83
C ASP A 142 10.33 -13.27 4.00
N MET A 143 11.00 -13.57 2.89
CA MET A 143 12.36 -14.12 2.90
C MET A 143 13.37 -12.98 2.96
N ASP A 144 14.12 -12.89 4.05
CA ASP A 144 15.14 -11.86 4.24
C ASP A 144 16.52 -12.54 4.41
N TRP A 145 16.95 -13.22 3.34
CA TRP A 145 18.30 -13.80 3.27
C TRP A 145 19.24 -12.72 2.75
N GLU A 146 20.16 -12.27 3.60
CA GLU A 146 21.15 -11.23 3.32
C GLU A 146 22.59 -11.81 3.29
N TYR A 147 23.11 -12.31 2.15
CA TYR A 147 22.47 -12.37 0.83
C TYR A 147 22.88 -13.62 0.07
N PRO A 148 21.96 -14.25 -0.70
CA PRO A 148 22.32 -15.37 -1.54
C PRO A 148 23.41 -14.94 -2.54
N ASP A 149 24.52 -15.67 -2.59
CA ASP A 149 25.60 -15.37 -3.53
C ASP A 149 25.26 -15.77 -4.98
N PRO A 150 25.74 -15.03 -6.01
CA PRO A 150 25.58 -15.43 -7.39
C PRO A 150 26.25 -16.79 -7.69
N GLY A 151 25.58 -17.63 -8.48
CA GLY A 151 26.06 -18.97 -8.84
C GLY A 151 25.21 -20.07 -8.22
N VAL A 152 25.86 -21.11 -7.70
CA VAL A 152 25.19 -22.31 -7.15
C VAL A 152 24.24 -21.93 -6.00
N GLU A 153 24.62 -20.96 -5.18
CA GLU A 153 23.78 -20.51 -4.09
C GLU A 153 22.53 -19.77 -4.57
N GLY A 154 22.65 -18.89 -5.57
CA GLY A 154 21.50 -18.29 -6.26
C GLY A 154 20.58 -19.33 -6.94
N ASP A 155 21.14 -20.42 -7.47
CA ASP A 155 20.34 -21.55 -7.98
C ASP A 155 19.55 -22.23 -6.84
N ASN A 156 20.21 -22.47 -5.70
CA ASN A 156 19.60 -23.06 -4.52
C ASN A 156 18.52 -22.15 -3.92
N TYR A 157 18.76 -20.84 -3.84
CA TYR A 157 17.78 -19.84 -3.46
C TYR A 157 16.55 -19.90 -4.38
N THR A 158 16.76 -19.96 -5.70
CA THR A 158 15.67 -20.05 -6.67
C THR A 158 14.84 -21.33 -6.51
N LEU A 159 15.48 -22.47 -6.26
CA LEU A 159 14.80 -23.74 -5.97
C LEU A 159 13.99 -23.67 -4.66
N LEU A 160 14.57 -23.07 -3.62
CA LEU A 160 13.90 -22.86 -2.34
C LEU A 160 12.68 -21.95 -2.48
N MET A 161 12.85 -20.80 -3.12
CA MET A 161 11.75 -19.85 -3.34
C MET A 161 10.63 -20.46 -4.16
N ARG A 162 10.94 -21.28 -5.18
CA ARG A 162 9.91 -21.99 -5.96
C ARG A 162 9.10 -22.96 -5.09
N GLN A 163 9.79 -23.80 -4.32
CA GLN A 163 9.13 -24.76 -3.44
C GLN A 163 8.28 -24.07 -2.36
N LEU A 164 8.78 -22.97 -1.80
CA LEU A 164 8.04 -22.16 -0.83
C LEU A 164 6.84 -21.46 -1.47
N GLY A 165 7.02 -20.88 -2.66
CA GLY A 165 5.97 -20.20 -3.41
C GLY A 165 4.81 -21.13 -3.74
N ASP A 166 5.09 -22.31 -4.31
CA ASP A 166 4.07 -23.33 -4.60
C ASP A 166 3.29 -23.72 -3.33
N ALA A 167 3.99 -23.89 -2.21
CA ALA A 167 3.38 -24.25 -0.93
C ALA A 167 2.50 -23.13 -0.35
N LEU A 168 2.93 -21.87 -0.41
CA LEU A 168 2.19 -20.73 0.13
C LEU A 168 1.02 -20.33 -0.77
N HIS A 169 1.23 -20.21 -2.08
CA HIS A 169 0.21 -19.80 -3.04
C HIS A 169 -0.94 -20.79 -3.15
N SER A 170 -0.67 -22.10 -3.09
CA SER A 170 -1.72 -23.13 -3.02
C SER A 170 -2.61 -23.03 -1.78
N ARG A 171 -2.19 -22.25 -0.78
CA ARG A 171 -2.93 -21.97 0.47
C ARG A 171 -3.46 -20.53 0.52
N GLY A 172 -3.35 -19.77 -0.57
CA GLY A 172 -3.73 -18.35 -0.61
C GLY A 172 -2.87 -17.45 0.27
N LYS A 173 -1.63 -17.87 0.57
CA LYS A 173 -0.66 -17.12 1.40
C LYS A 173 0.38 -16.44 0.52
N LEU A 174 0.91 -15.33 0.99
CA LEU A 174 1.89 -14.50 0.26
C LEU A 174 3.31 -15.03 0.44
N LEU A 175 4.13 -14.86 -0.60
CA LEU A 175 5.58 -14.98 -0.54
C LEU A 175 6.24 -13.68 -1.01
N THR A 176 6.99 -13.04 -0.14
CA THR A 176 7.77 -11.83 -0.46
C THR A 176 9.24 -12.05 -0.12
N ALA A 177 10.10 -11.13 -0.54
CA ALA A 177 11.48 -11.15 -0.11
C ALA A 177 12.05 -9.74 0.03
N ALA A 178 12.86 -9.52 1.07
CA ALA A 178 13.76 -8.39 1.14
C ALA A 178 15.03 -8.69 0.34
N VAL A 179 15.49 -7.70 -0.41
CA VAL A 179 16.63 -7.85 -1.32
C VAL A 179 17.54 -6.65 -1.25
N VAL A 180 18.84 -6.88 -1.52
CA VAL A 180 19.85 -5.82 -1.63
C VAL A 180 19.41 -4.71 -2.59
N SER A 181 19.87 -3.48 -2.33
CA SER A 181 19.59 -2.31 -3.16
C SER A 181 19.95 -2.49 -4.64
N GLU A 182 21.21 -2.82 -4.93
CA GLU A 182 21.75 -2.96 -6.29
C GLU A 182 23.11 -3.69 -6.26
N GLY A 183 23.74 -3.85 -7.44
CA GLY A 183 25.12 -4.36 -7.54
C GLY A 183 25.23 -5.86 -7.78
N GLY A 184 26.45 -6.39 -7.65
CA GLY A 184 26.79 -7.78 -7.98
C GLY A 184 26.04 -8.82 -7.14
N THR A 185 25.91 -8.57 -5.84
CA THR A 185 25.19 -9.41 -4.88
C THR A 185 23.73 -9.64 -5.30
N ALA A 186 23.10 -8.65 -5.94
CA ALA A 186 21.72 -8.78 -6.40
C ALA A 186 21.51 -9.93 -7.41
N ASN A 187 22.59 -10.41 -8.06
CA ASN A 187 22.53 -11.51 -9.02
C ASN A 187 22.28 -12.89 -8.37
N GLY A 188 22.43 -13.04 -7.06
CA GLY A 188 22.00 -14.27 -6.36
C GLY A 188 20.48 -14.46 -6.37
N VAL A 189 19.72 -13.37 -6.43
CA VAL A 189 18.27 -13.42 -6.68
C VAL A 189 18.03 -13.39 -8.18
N GLN A 190 17.83 -14.55 -8.80
CA GLN A 190 17.68 -14.66 -10.25
C GLN A 190 16.31 -14.15 -10.76
N PRO A 191 16.19 -13.71 -12.03
CA PRO A 191 14.91 -13.25 -12.60
C PRO A 191 13.76 -14.26 -12.53
N ALA A 192 14.07 -15.56 -12.47
CA ALA A 192 13.07 -16.61 -12.25
C ALA A 192 12.28 -16.40 -10.94
N VAL A 193 12.88 -15.79 -9.93
CA VAL A 193 12.24 -15.46 -8.64
C VAL A 193 11.15 -14.40 -8.81
N PHE A 194 11.23 -13.52 -9.81
CA PHE A 194 10.27 -12.42 -10.00
C PHE A 194 8.86 -12.93 -10.35
N GLY A 195 8.78 -14.11 -10.98
CA GLY A 195 7.53 -14.82 -11.24
C GLY A 195 6.98 -15.56 -10.02
N ILE A 196 7.85 -15.87 -9.04
CA ILE A 196 7.54 -16.68 -7.86
C ILE A 196 7.05 -15.82 -6.70
N VAL A 197 7.67 -14.66 -6.45
CA VAL A 197 7.27 -13.78 -5.34
C VAL A 197 6.05 -12.94 -5.70
N ASP A 198 5.25 -12.56 -4.70
CA ASP A 198 4.21 -11.55 -4.84
C ASP A 198 4.82 -10.16 -5.07
N TRP A 199 5.91 -9.82 -4.37
CA TRP A 199 6.76 -8.65 -4.62
C TRP A 199 8.14 -8.77 -3.94
N LEU A 200 9.06 -7.86 -4.29
CA LEU A 200 10.33 -7.65 -3.62
C LEU A 200 10.33 -6.33 -2.85
N ASN A 201 10.78 -6.38 -1.59
CA ASN A 201 11.08 -5.24 -0.74
C ASN A 201 12.56 -4.85 -0.96
N ILE A 202 12.82 -3.80 -1.73
CA ILE A 202 14.18 -3.40 -2.11
C ILE A 202 14.77 -2.53 -1.01
N MET A 203 15.83 -3.01 -0.34
CA MET A 203 16.47 -2.33 0.78
C MET A 203 17.36 -1.17 0.32
N ALA A 204 16.71 -0.10 -0.15
CA ALA A 204 17.34 1.10 -0.69
C ALA A 204 17.85 2.06 0.41
N TYR A 205 18.61 1.50 1.36
CA TYR A 205 19.33 2.16 2.44
C TYR A 205 20.68 1.47 2.69
N ASP A 206 21.52 2.06 3.54
CA ASP A 206 22.84 1.55 3.95
C ASP A 206 23.91 1.39 2.85
N GLY A 207 23.64 1.83 1.62
CA GLY A 207 24.62 1.84 0.52
C GLY A 207 24.85 3.21 -0.14
N GLY A 208 23.91 4.16 -0.04
CA GLY A 208 24.03 5.46 -0.68
C GLY A 208 25.08 6.38 -0.03
N SER A 209 25.41 7.48 -0.69
CA SER A 209 26.15 8.58 -0.08
C SER A 209 25.38 9.90 -0.25
N PRO A 210 24.58 10.36 0.75
CA PRO A 210 24.27 9.70 2.04
C PRO A 210 23.50 8.37 1.96
N HIS A 211 23.49 7.57 3.06
CA HIS A 211 23.13 6.13 3.10
C HIS A 211 21.81 5.73 2.41
N ALA A 212 20.86 6.66 2.29
CA ALA A 212 19.59 6.47 1.61
C ALA A 212 19.13 7.74 0.87
N ASN A 213 20.01 8.40 0.12
CA ASN A 213 19.65 9.59 -0.66
C ASN A 213 18.62 9.26 -1.78
N TYR A 214 17.89 10.28 -2.23
CA TYR A 214 16.79 10.12 -3.17
C TYR A 214 17.21 9.46 -4.50
N ASP A 215 18.21 10.02 -5.18
CA ASP A 215 18.59 9.57 -6.52
C ASP A 215 19.09 8.12 -6.51
N TRP A 216 19.90 7.77 -5.51
CA TRP A 216 20.37 6.40 -5.32
C TRP A 216 19.21 5.44 -5.05
N SER A 217 18.28 5.76 -4.14
CA SER A 217 17.14 4.89 -3.88
C SER A 217 16.26 4.65 -5.12
N ILE A 218 16.08 5.68 -5.97
CA ILE A 218 15.35 5.53 -7.23
C ILE A 218 16.11 4.63 -8.21
N ASN A 219 17.43 4.80 -8.30
CA ASN A 219 18.29 3.97 -9.14
C ASN A 219 18.27 2.50 -8.71
N SER A 220 18.28 2.21 -7.41
CA SER A 220 18.17 0.85 -6.88
C SER A 220 16.85 0.18 -7.32
N VAL A 221 15.72 0.88 -7.26
CA VAL A 221 14.45 0.32 -7.74
C VAL A 221 14.46 0.11 -9.26
N ASN A 222 15.02 1.06 -10.00
CA ASN A 222 15.15 0.94 -11.46
C ASN A 222 16.11 -0.18 -11.86
N PHE A 223 17.16 -0.45 -11.07
CA PHE A 223 18.07 -1.56 -11.28
C PHE A 223 17.31 -2.89 -11.29
N TRP A 224 16.45 -3.15 -10.29
CA TRP A 224 15.62 -4.36 -10.26
C TRP A 224 14.60 -4.42 -11.40
N LYS A 225 13.96 -3.30 -11.75
CA LYS A 225 13.05 -3.24 -12.91
C LYS A 225 13.76 -3.52 -14.23
N ASN A 226 14.97 -3.00 -14.42
CA ASN A 226 15.80 -3.24 -15.61
C ASN A 226 16.24 -4.70 -15.75
N ARG A 227 16.26 -5.45 -14.63
CA ARG A 227 16.46 -6.91 -14.62
C ARG A 227 15.21 -7.70 -14.97
N GLY A 228 14.05 -7.04 -15.13
CA GLY A 228 12.77 -7.64 -15.52
C GLY A 228 11.74 -7.73 -14.40
N LEU A 229 11.98 -7.16 -13.21
CA LEU A 229 10.97 -7.11 -12.15
C LEU A 229 9.81 -6.19 -12.57
N PRO A 230 8.55 -6.66 -12.60
CA PRO A 230 7.41 -5.79 -12.89
C PRO A 230 7.32 -4.63 -11.89
N ALA A 231 6.97 -3.43 -12.36
CA ALA A 231 6.86 -2.25 -11.50
C ALA A 231 5.91 -2.49 -10.30
N SER A 232 4.80 -3.20 -10.50
CA SER A 232 3.83 -3.56 -9.45
C SER A 232 4.39 -4.47 -8.35
N LYS A 233 5.54 -5.13 -8.61
CA LYS A 233 6.26 -6.01 -7.70
C LYS A 233 7.54 -5.39 -7.13
N ALA A 234 7.87 -4.15 -7.49
CA ALA A 234 9.03 -3.44 -6.96
C ALA A 234 8.58 -2.52 -5.81
N VAL A 235 8.93 -2.83 -4.56
CA VAL A 235 8.57 -2.02 -3.40
C VAL A 235 9.81 -1.30 -2.87
N LEU A 236 9.75 0.04 -2.80
CA LEU A 236 10.88 0.89 -2.41
C LEU A 236 11.06 0.93 -0.88
N GLY A 237 12.16 0.40 -0.37
CA GLY A 237 12.55 0.49 1.03
C GLY A 237 13.02 1.89 1.45
N VAL A 238 12.60 2.33 2.63
CA VAL A 238 13.04 3.59 3.26
C VAL A 238 13.46 3.37 4.72
N PRO A 239 14.55 4.01 5.19
CA PRO A 239 15.01 3.86 6.57
C PRO A 239 14.31 4.86 7.49
N PHE A 240 13.92 4.41 8.68
CA PHE A 240 13.46 5.23 9.80
C PHE A 240 14.57 5.45 10.84
N TYR A 241 15.83 5.42 10.40
CA TYR A 241 17.02 5.63 11.21
C TYR A 241 18.09 6.37 10.41
N SER A 242 19.17 6.76 11.09
CA SER A 242 20.31 7.44 10.49
C SER A 242 21.56 6.58 10.35
N ARG A 243 22.50 7.03 9.51
CA ARG A 243 23.90 6.59 9.52
C ARG A 243 24.84 7.79 9.69
N PRO A 244 26.05 7.61 10.24
CA PRO A 244 26.67 6.34 10.62
C PRO A 244 26.30 5.82 12.02
N THR A 245 25.77 6.67 12.91
CA THR A 245 25.61 6.33 14.34
C THR A 245 24.41 5.41 14.63
N TYR A 246 23.50 5.18 13.67
CA TYR A 246 22.28 4.42 13.89
C TYR A 246 21.37 5.04 14.96
N ILE A 247 20.95 6.29 14.74
CA ILE A 247 19.98 6.97 15.62
C ILE A 247 18.59 6.78 15.00
N ALA A 248 17.62 6.32 15.78
CA ALA A 248 16.24 6.22 15.32
C ALA A 248 15.70 7.61 14.96
N TYR A 249 14.86 7.68 13.92
CA TYR A 249 14.26 8.94 13.47
C TYR A 249 13.51 9.65 14.61
N LYS A 250 12.75 8.93 15.43
CA LYS A 250 12.06 9.49 16.60
C LYS A 250 12.99 10.18 17.60
N ASP A 251 14.20 9.64 17.78
CA ASP A 251 15.18 10.18 18.72
C ASP A 251 15.87 11.43 18.15
N LEU A 252 16.00 11.50 16.82
CA LEU A 252 16.43 12.73 16.14
C LEU A 252 15.37 13.83 16.27
N VAL A 253 14.09 13.51 16.06
CA VAL A 253 12.99 14.47 16.23
C VAL A 253 12.83 14.91 17.68
N ALA A 254 13.05 14.02 18.65
CA ALA A 254 13.03 14.36 20.07
C ALA A 254 14.14 15.35 20.48
N GLN A 255 15.29 15.33 19.81
CA GLN A 255 16.38 16.28 20.05
C GLN A 255 16.09 17.67 19.49
N ASP A 256 15.46 17.76 18.31
CA ASP A 256 15.00 19.01 17.70
C ASP A 256 13.83 18.68 16.76
N PRO A 257 12.60 19.17 17.02
CA PRO A 257 11.44 18.91 16.15
C PRO A 257 11.66 19.30 14.68
N ALA A 258 12.55 20.27 14.40
CA ALA A 258 12.89 20.65 13.03
C ALA A 258 13.61 19.52 12.26
N ASN A 259 14.21 18.55 12.96
CA ASN A 259 14.78 17.35 12.35
C ASN A 259 13.74 16.52 11.59
N ALA A 260 12.45 16.68 11.89
CA ALA A 260 11.40 16.03 11.10
C ALA A 260 11.45 16.42 9.61
N ASN A 261 12.00 17.60 9.29
CA ASN A 261 12.07 18.16 7.94
C ASN A 261 13.51 18.29 7.40
N ARG A 262 14.48 17.58 7.99
CA ARG A 262 15.88 17.55 7.55
C ARG A 262 16.26 16.13 7.12
N ASP A 263 17.33 16.02 6.34
CA ASP A 263 17.95 14.73 5.99
C ASP A 263 19.31 14.54 6.68
N THR A 264 19.80 15.55 7.39
CA THR A 264 21.05 15.49 8.14
C THR A 264 20.94 16.25 9.45
N TYR A 265 21.60 15.75 10.49
CA TYR A 265 21.73 16.40 11.80
C TYR A 265 22.94 15.82 12.54
N ASN A 266 23.82 16.68 13.07
CA ASN A 266 25.00 16.27 13.84
C ASN A 266 25.83 15.14 13.21
N GLY A 267 26.16 15.27 11.91
CA GLY A 267 26.95 14.29 11.16
C GLY A 267 26.21 12.98 10.83
N ASN A 268 24.95 12.85 11.25
CA ASN A 268 24.08 11.74 10.89
C ASN A 268 23.20 12.12 9.70
N SER A 269 23.08 11.21 8.73
CA SER A 269 22.19 11.33 7.58
C SER A 269 21.04 10.33 7.69
N TYR A 270 19.84 10.75 7.34
CA TYR A 270 18.58 10.00 7.40
C TYR A 270 17.61 10.54 6.34
N ASN A 271 16.34 10.16 6.37
CA ASN A 271 15.31 10.75 5.51
C ASN A 271 14.22 11.42 6.36
N GLY A 272 14.10 12.74 6.24
CA GLY A 272 12.99 13.50 6.80
C GLY A 272 11.74 13.42 5.95
N ILE A 273 10.68 14.06 6.43
CA ILE A 273 9.34 14.07 5.80
C ILE A 273 9.39 14.50 4.32
N PRO A 274 10.09 15.57 3.91
CA PRO A 274 10.13 15.96 2.51
C PRO A 274 10.68 14.86 1.59
N THR A 275 11.76 14.19 2.00
CA THR A 275 12.39 13.12 1.21
C THR A 275 11.53 11.87 1.19
N ILE A 276 10.92 11.48 2.31
CA ILE A 276 9.97 10.37 2.35
C ILE A 276 8.75 10.63 1.45
N LYS A 277 8.17 11.84 1.47
CA LYS A 277 7.07 12.21 0.56
C LYS A 277 7.49 12.17 -0.90
N ARG A 278 8.70 12.66 -1.21
CA ARG A 278 9.26 12.65 -2.58
C ARG A 278 9.45 11.22 -3.09
N LYS A 279 10.05 10.33 -2.29
CA LYS A 279 10.22 8.91 -2.61
C LYS A 279 8.88 8.20 -2.80
N THR A 280 7.92 8.48 -1.92
CA THR A 280 6.56 7.90 -2.00
C THR A 280 5.83 8.35 -3.26
N THR A 281 5.90 9.64 -3.60
CA THR A 281 5.29 10.19 -4.82
C THR A 281 5.90 9.57 -6.07
N TRP A 282 7.22 9.35 -6.08
CA TRP A 282 7.86 8.63 -7.18
C TRP A 282 7.40 7.18 -7.25
N ALA A 283 7.33 6.48 -6.11
CA ALA A 283 6.91 5.09 -6.04
C ALA A 283 5.47 4.90 -6.54
N LEU A 284 4.54 5.80 -6.20
CA LEU A 284 3.17 5.78 -6.71
C LEU A 284 3.11 5.75 -8.24
N ALA A 285 3.99 6.51 -8.90
CA ALA A 285 4.01 6.63 -10.34
C ALA A 285 4.84 5.54 -11.04
N ASN A 286 5.73 4.84 -10.32
CA ASN A 286 6.79 4.04 -10.95
C ASN A 286 7.06 2.66 -10.32
N ALA A 287 6.36 2.31 -9.23
CA ALA A 287 6.65 1.17 -8.39
C ALA A 287 5.36 0.62 -7.72
N GLY A 288 5.50 -0.49 -7.00
CA GLY A 288 4.39 -1.23 -6.39
C GLY A 288 4.10 -0.85 -4.94
N GLY A 289 4.90 0.03 -4.34
CA GLY A 289 4.74 0.42 -2.95
C GLY A 289 5.97 1.04 -2.30
N ILE A 290 5.83 1.31 -1.00
CA ILE A 290 6.89 1.67 -0.07
C ILE A 290 6.97 0.62 1.03
N MET A 291 8.20 0.30 1.43
CA MET A 291 8.51 -0.51 2.61
C MET A 291 9.32 0.35 3.59
N ASN A 292 9.10 0.23 4.91
CA ASN A 292 9.91 0.90 5.91
C ASN A 292 10.65 -0.07 6.84
N TRP A 293 11.91 0.27 7.13
CA TRP A 293 12.72 -0.32 8.20
C TRP A 293 13.09 0.77 9.23
N GLU A 294 12.54 0.77 10.44
CA GLU A 294 11.41 -0.05 10.90
C GLU A 294 10.43 0.74 11.78
N LEU A 295 9.22 0.20 11.96
CA LEU A 295 8.04 0.90 12.51
C LEU A 295 8.25 1.50 13.91
N SER A 296 9.05 0.86 14.76
CA SER A 296 9.32 1.29 16.14
C SER A 296 10.24 2.50 16.23
N GLN A 297 10.90 2.87 15.14
CA GLN A 297 11.80 4.02 15.04
C GLN A 297 11.10 5.30 14.59
N ASP A 298 9.82 5.23 14.21
CA ASP A 298 9.03 6.38 13.81
C ASP A 298 8.48 7.16 15.01
N THR A 299 8.08 8.40 14.75
CA THR A 299 7.21 9.18 15.63
C THR A 299 5.73 8.89 15.32
N THR A 300 4.82 9.64 15.94
CA THR A 300 3.38 9.64 15.62
C THR A 300 2.92 11.04 15.23
N GLY A 301 1.69 11.18 14.73
CA GLY A 301 1.12 12.48 14.37
C GLY A 301 1.82 13.15 13.19
N SER A 302 1.96 14.47 13.25
CA SER A 302 2.44 15.29 12.12
C SER A 302 3.92 15.09 11.79
N THR A 303 4.71 14.54 12.72
CA THR A 303 6.13 14.26 12.49
C THR A 303 6.40 12.85 11.99
N SER A 304 5.38 12.00 11.88
CA SER A 304 5.57 10.59 11.50
C SER A 304 5.96 10.42 10.03
N LEU A 305 6.98 9.61 9.76
CA LEU A 305 7.36 9.21 8.42
C LEU A 305 6.32 8.27 7.79
N LEU A 306 5.71 7.38 8.58
CA LEU A 306 4.59 6.56 8.12
C LEU A 306 3.37 7.43 7.78
N ASN A 307 3.11 8.50 8.54
CA ASN A 307 2.13 9.51 8.16
C ASN A 307 2.50 10.19 6.84
N ALA A 308 3.76 10.54 6.64
CA ALA A 308 4.23 11.17 5.41
C ALA A 308 4.05 10.26 4.18
N ILE A 309 4.34 8.95 4.31
CA ILE A 309 4.07 7.95 3.26
C ILE A 309 2.58 7.94 2.94
N TRP A 310 1.75 7.78 3.97
CA TRP A 310 0.31 7.72 3.78
C TRP A 310 -0.24 9.01 3.15
N GLU A 311 0.16 10.20 3.61
CA GLU A 311 -0.26 11.47 3.04
C GLU A 311 0.13 11.62 1.57
N ALA A 312 1.37 11.28 1.22
CA ALA A 312 1.84 11.37 -0.16
C ALA A 312 1.10 10.39 -1.08
N ALA A 313 0.77 9.20 -0.58
CA ALA A 313 0.14 8.15 -1.37
C ALA A 313 -1.39 8.24 -1.46
N SER A 314 -2.03 8.79 -0.43
CA SER A 314 -3.50 8.92 -0.32
C SER A 314 -4.01 10.35 -0.56
N GLY A 315 -3.12 11.34 -0.64
CA GLY A 315 -3.50 12.75 -0.61
C GLY A 315 -3.94 13.24 0.78
N GLY A 316 -3.61 12.52 1.85
CA GLY A 316 -3.96 12.88 3.23
C GLY A 316 -5.43 12.63 3.58
N ASN A 317 -6.12 11.81 2.80
CA ASN A 317 -7.52 11.47 3.02
C ASN A 317 -7.63 10.04 3.60
N PRO A 318 -8.25 9.83 4.79
CA PRO A 318 -8.43 8.49 5.40
C PRO A 318 -9.31 7.57 4.56
N ASN A 319 -10.03 8.14 3.60
CA ASN A 319 -10.75 7.46 2.54
C ASN A 319 -10.31 8.06 1.19
N PRO A 320 -9.07 7.84 0.72
CA PRO A 320 -8.73 8.18 -0.64
C PRO A 320 -9.71 7.43 -1.54
N PRO A 321 -10.42 8.14 -2.40
CA PRO A 321 -11.33 7.46 -3.28
C PRO A 321 -10.47 6.58 -4.19
N THR A 322 -10.84 5.30 -4.25
CA THR A 322 -10.28 4.30 -5.14
C THR A 322 -10.56 4.71 -6.57
N GLY A 323 -9.79 5.68 -7.06
CA GLY A 323 -9.97 6.16 -8.41
C GLY A 323 -9.47 5.12 -9.38
N GLY A 324 -10.17 5.00 -10.49
CA GLY A 324 -9.74 4.18 -11.59
C GLY A 324 -10.11 4.83 -12.91
N THR A 325 -9.90 4.09 -13.98
CA THR A 325 -10.09 4.64 -15.32
C THR A 325 -11.57 4.71 -15.67
N ILE A 326 -11.97 5.79 -16.32
CA ILE A 326 -13.20 5.80 -17.10
C ILE A 326 -12.79 5.48 -18.52
N THR A 327 -13.14 4.30 -19.02
CA THR A 327 -12.83 3.89 -20.39
C THR A 327 -14.05 4.06 -21.28
N GLY A 328 -13.86 4.38 -22.56
CA GLY A 328 -14.96 4.58 -23.49
C GLY A 328 -14.57 4.29 -24.92
N PHE A 329 -14.98 5.17 -25.84
CA PHE A 329 -14.84 4.98 -27.28
C PHE A 329 -13.41 4.58 -27.70
N GLY A 330 -13.29 3.49 -28.45
CA GLY A 330 -11.99 2.95 -28.89
C GLY A 330 -11.11 2.38 -27.78
N GLY A 331 -11.67 2.07 -26.60
CA GLY A 331 -10.93 1.58 -25.44
C GLY A 331 -10.05 2.65 -24.78
N LYS A 332 -10.27 3.93 -25.10
CA LYS A 332 -9.50 5.06 -24.59
C LYS A 332 -9.99 5.49 -23.21
N CYS A 333 -9.10 6.15 -22.48
CA CYS A 333 -9.39 6.67 -21.15
C CYS A 333 -9.87 8.12 -21.26
N VAL A 334 -10.82 8.50 -20.39
CA VAL A 334 -11.13 9.90 -20.09
C VAL A 334 -9.91 10.50 -19.39
N ASP A 335 -9.36 11.57 -19.95
CA ASP A 335 -8.04 12.10 -19.64
C ASP A 335 -8.11 13.61 -19.40
N VAL A 336 -7.41 14.10 -18.38
CA VAL A 336 -7.19 15.53 -18.17
C VAL A 336 -5.97 15.96 -18.99
N ALA A 337 -6.19 16.81 -20.00
CA ALA A 337 -5.16 17.21 -20.94
C ALA A 337 -3.92 17.78 -20.24
N GLY A 338 -2.77 17.17 -20.53
CA GLY A 338 -1.47 17.57 -19.96
C GLY A 338 -1.35 17.40 -18.44
N ALA A 339 -2.25 16.63 -17.80
CA ALA A 339 -2.34 16.51 -16.35
C ALA A 339 -2.46 17.87 -15.62
N SER A 340 -2.98 18.90 -16.30
CA SER A 340 -3.08 20.25 -15.74
C SER A 340 -4.28 20.37 -14.81
N SER A 341 -4.03 20.77 -13.57
CA SER A 341 -5.07 21.08 -12.59
C SER A 341 -5.60 22.51 -12.68
N ALA A 342 -5.43 23.23 -13.79
CA ALA A 342 -6.06 24.54 -13.97
C ALA A 342 -7.58 24.40 -14.23
N ASN A 343 -8.38 25.38 -13.79
CA ASN A 343 -9.78 25.44 -14.18
C ASN A 343 -9.90 25.69 -15.69
N GLY A 344 -10.79 24.97 -16.35
CA GLY A 344 -10.95 25.01 -17.80
C GLY A 344 -10.02 24.06 -18.56
N THR A 345 -9.17 23.28 -17.87
CA THR A 345 -8.38 22.24 -18.54
C THR A 345 -9.30 21.27 -19.28
N ALA A 346 -8.97 21.00 -20.53
CA ALA A 346 -9.70 20.10 -21.40
C ALA A 346 -9.76 18.66 -20.84
N VAL A 347 -10.96 18.07 -20.79
CA VAL A 347 -11.14 16.62 -20.61
C VAL A 347 -11.34 15.91 -21.95
N GLN A 348 -10.44 15.00 -22.31
CA GLN A 348 -10.30 14.41 -23.64
C GLN A 348 -10.26 12.87 -23.59
N LEU A 349 -10.24 12.22 -24.76
CA LEU A 349 -9.80 10.84 -24.88
C LEU A 349 -8.28 10.78 -25.03
N TRP A 350 -7.67 9.82 -24.35
CA TRP A 350 -6.25 9.50 -24.54
C TRP A 350 -6.00 8.01 -24.36
N THR A 351 -4.92 7.51 -24.97
CA THR A 351 -4.44 6.15 -24.73
C THR A 351 -4.26 5.92 -23.23
N CYS A 352 -4.86 4.86 -22.69
CA CYS A 352 -4.73 4.54 -21.28
C CYS A 352 -3.25 4.33 -20.92
N ASN A 353 -2.72 5.15 -20.02
CA ASN A 353 -1.29 5.23 -19.71
C ASN A 353 -1.01 5.14 -18.19
N GLY A 354 -2.05 4.97 -17.37
CA GLY A 354 -1.93 4.78 -15.93
C GLY A 354 -1.60 6.03 -15.13
N THR A 355 -1.41 7.18 -15.78
CA THR A 355 -1.08 8.45 -15.09
C THR A 355 -2.27 8.99 -14.30
N ASN A 356 -2.00 9.88 -13.34
CA ASN A 356 -3.04 10.53 -12.52
C ASN A 356 -4.04 11.38 -13.34
N ALA A 357 -3.71 11.75 -14.59
CA ALA A 357 -4.62 12.43 -15.49
C ALA A 357 -5.84 11.57 -15.90
N GLN A 358 -5.75 10.25 -15.71
CA GLN A 358 -6.78 9.27 -16.10
C GLN A 358 -7.41 8.56 -14.89
N GLN A 359 -6.98 8.93 -13.68
CA GLN A 359 -7.54 8.38 -12.44
C GLN A 359 -8.69 9.27 -12.00
N TRP A 360 -9.90 8.76 -12.22
CA TRP A 360 -11.13 9.42 -11.82
C TRP A 360 -11.69 8.75 -10.59
N THR A 361 -12.36 9.52 -9.76
CA THR A 361 -12.95 9.06 -8.51
C THR A 361 -14.41 9.46 -8.47
N ARG A 362 -15.28 8.56 -8.03
CA ARG A 362 -16.69 8.90 -7.85
C ARG A 362 -16.99 9.30 -6.41
N ASN A 363 -17.52 10.50 -6.22
CA ASN A 363 -18.06 10.97 -4.94
C ASN A 363 -19.51 11.42 -5.15
N GLY A 364 -20.46 10.55 -4.77
CA GLY A 364 -21.88 10.71 -5.09
C GLY A 364 -22.09 10.75 -6.60
N GLN A 365 -22.60 11.88 -7.10
CA GLN A 365 -22.80 12.13 -8.53
C GLN A 365 -21.63 12.89 -9.17
N THR A 366 -20.60 13.27 -8.41
CA THR A 366 -19.43 13.95 -8.97
C THR A 366 -18.36 12.94 -9.40
N LEU A 367 -17.78 13.16 -10.57
CA LEU A 367 -16.58 12.46 -11.05
C LEU A 367 -15.40 13.40 -10.90
N ARG A 368 -14.32 12.97 -10.26
CA ARG A 368 -13.21 13.85 -9.87
C ARG A 368 -11.85 13.32 -10.28
N ALA A 369 -11.00 14.20 -10.79
CA ALA A 369 -9.60 13.94 -11.10
C ALA A 369 -8.75 15.13 -10.66
N LEU A 370 -7.51 14.90 -10.23
CA LEU A 370 -6.57 15.94 -9.81
C LEU A 370 -7.16 16.95 -8.79
N GLY A 371 -8.02 16.48 -7.88
CA GLY A 371 -8.68 17.31 -6.86
C GLY A 371 -9.86 18.15 -7.34
N LYS A 372 -10.29 18.01 -8.60
CA LYS A 372 -11.33 18.81 -9.25
C LYS A 372 -12.41 17.94 -9.90
N CYS A 373 -13.50 18.56 -10.33
CA CYS A 373 -14.69 17.88 -10.85
C CYS A 373 -14.73 17.90 -12.39
N LEU A 374 -15.27 16.82 -12.98
CA LEU A 374 -15.72 16.80 -14.37
C LEU A 374 -16.89 17.76 -14.52
N ASP A 375 -16.68 18.82 -15.27
CA ASP A 375 -17.59 19.95 -15.43
C ASP A 375 -18.02 20.07 -16.89
N ALA A 376 -19.31 20.26 -17.14
CA ALA A 376 -19.81 20.68 -18.44
C ALA A 376 -19.85 22.22 -18.51
N SER A 377 -19.21 22.80 -19.53
CA SER A 377 -19.09 24.26 -19.68
C SER A 377 -20.38 24.97 -20.09
N GLY A 378 -21.43 24.20 -20.40
CA GLY A 378 -22.75 24.68 -20.80
C GLY A 378 -23.75 23.52 -20.86
N THR A 379 -24.98 23.78 -21.34
CA THR A 379 -26.06 22.77 -21.37
C THR A 379 -26.49 22.33 -22.77
N ALA A 380 -25.99 22.98 -23.81
CA ALA A 380 -26.32 22.67 -25.21
C ALA A 380 -25.47 21.52 -25.78
N ASN A 381 -25.91 20.93 -26.88
CA ASN A 381 -25.08 20.03 -27.68
C ASN A 381 -23.79 20.74 -28.10
N GLY A 382 -22.65 20.06 -27.97
CA GLY A 382 -21.34 20.61 -28.27
C GLY A 382 -20.70 21.40 -27.12
N ALA A 383 -21.39 21.59 -25.99
CA ALA A 383 -20.75 22.12 -24.80
C ALA A 383 -19.65 21.18 -24.34
N VAL A 384 -18.42 21.67 -24.25
CA VAL A 384 -17.25 20.83 -23.91
C VAL A 384 -17.23 20.48 -22.43
N THR A 385 -16.57 19.37 -22.09
CA THR A 385 -16.26 19.07 -20.70
C THR A 385 -14.84 19.48 -20.33
N GLN A 386 -14.69 19.90 -19.08
CA GLN A 386 -13.47 20.49 -18.56
C GLN A 386 -13.26 20.09 -17.11
N LEU A 387 -12.07 20.34 -16.60
CA LEU A 387 -11.78 20.23 -15.18
C LEU A 387 -12.08 21.57 -14.50
N TRP A 388 -12.84 21.54 -13.42
CA TRP A 388 -13.19 22.75 -12.66
C TRP A 388 -13.24 22.47 -11.16
N ASP A 389 -13.06 23.51 -10.34
CA ASP A 389 -13.30 23.42 -8.90
C ASP A 389 -14.67 22.82 -8.60
N CYS A 390 -14.71 21.92 -7.63
CA CYS A 390 -15.95 21.25 -7.25
C CYS A 390 -16.88 22.23 -6.53
N THR A 391 -17.94 22.66 -7.21
CA THR A 391 -18.95 23.58 -6.68
C THR A 391 -20.20 22.86 -6.17
N GLY A 392 -20.39 21.59 -6.58
CA GLY A 392 -21.60 20.83 -6.31
C GLY A 392 -22.78 21.17 -7.23
N ALA A 393 -22.59 22.08 -8.20
CA ALA A 393 -23.62 22.46 -9.17
C ALA A 393 -24.00 21.29 -10.10
N GLY A 394 -25.22 21.34 -10.64
CA GLY A 394 -25.76 20.24 -11.47
C GLY A 394 -24.96 19.97 -12.75
N ASN A 395 -24.20 20.93 -13.26
CA ASN A 395 -23.33 20.75 -14.42
C ASN A 395 -22.07 19.92 -14.10
N GLN A 396 -21.81 19.63 -12.82
CA GLN A 396 -20.74 18.75 -12.34
C GLN A 396 -21.26 17.40 -11.81
N GLN A 397 -22.58 17.19 -11.89
CA GLN A 397 -23.22 15.97 -11.44
C GLN A 397 -23.56 15.09 -12.65
N TRP A 398 -23.19 13.81 -12.55
CA TRP A 398 -23.27 12.82 -13.60
C TRP A 398 -23.97 11.56 -13.08
N THR A 399 -25.11 11.24 -13.68
CA THR A 399 -25.85 10.00 -13.46
C THR A 399 -25.29 8.93 -14.37
N ALA A 400 -24.72 7.87 -13.78
CA ALA A 400 -24.33 6.68 -14.52
C ALA A 400 -25.55 5.80 -14.79
N GLU A 401 -25.88 5.62 -16.07
CA GLU A 401 -27.02 4.84 -16.53
C GLU A 401 -26.64 3.37 -16.68
N ALA A 402 -27.60 2.44 -16.51
CA ALA A 402 -27.36 1.00 -16.62
C ALA A 402 -26.82 0.56 -18.00
N ASN A 403 -27.04 1.39 -19.01
CA ASN A 403 -26.57 1.17 -20.37
C ASN A 403 -25.13 1.71 -20.59
N GLY A 404 -24.46 2.24 -19.57
CA GLY A 404 -23.10 2.78 -19.66
C GLY A 404 -23.02 4.23 -20.15
N GLN A 405 -24.13 4.95 -20.27
CA GLN A 405 -24.09 6.39 -20.51
C GLN A 405 -23.82 7.17 -19.21
N LEU A 406 -23.15 8.32 -19.33
CA LEU A 406 -22.99 9.29 -18.23
C LEU A 406 -23.83 10.51 -18.55
N ARG A 407 -25.00 10.63 -17.93
CA ARG A 407 -25.93 11.75 -18.14
C ARG A 407 -25.63 12.89 -17.17
N ASN A 408 -25.41 14.08 -17.69
CA ASN A 408 -25.24 15.28 -16.90
C ASN A 408 -26.58 15.77 -16.32
N VAL A 409 -26.63 16.04 -15.02
CA VAL A 409 -27.87 16.38 -14.30
C VAL A 409 -28.44 17.72 -14.74
N ALA A 410 -27.61 18.74 -15.00
CA ALA A 410 -28.11 20.06 -15.39
C ALA A 410 -28.67 20.11 -16.82
N SER A 411 -28.08 19.37 -17.76
CA SER A 411 -28.47 19.43 -19.18
C SER A 411 -29.39 18.30 -19.62
N GLY A 412 -29.42 17.18 -18.89
CA GLY A 412 -30.06 15.94 -19.33
C GLY A 412 -29.35 15.25 -20.51
N ARG A 413 -28.19 15.76 -20.95
CA ARG A 413 -27.39 15.24 -22.07
C ARG A 413 -26.30 14.29 -21.59
N CYS A 414 -25.73 13.51 -22.51
CA CYS A 414 -24.75 12.49 -22.21
C CYS A 414 -23.33 12.95 -22.53
N LEU A 415 -22.35 12.45 -21.77
CA LEU A 415 -20.93 12.57 -22.10
C LEU A 415 -20.66 11.86 -23.42
N ASP A 416 -20.03 12.57 -24.34
CA ASP A 416 -19.88 12.20 -25.74
C ASP A 416 -18.45 12.47 -26.20
N ALA A 417 -17.84 11.51 -26.91
CA ALA A 417 -16.60 11.74 -27.64
C ALA A 417 -16.92 12.35 -29.01
N THR A 418 -16.45 13.59 -29.23
CA THR A 418 -16.80 14.40 -30.40
C THR A 418 -16.42 13.71 -31.72
N GLY A 419 -17.31 13.79 -32.71
CA GLY A 419 -17.02 13.35 -34.08
C GLY A 419 -16.81 11.84 -34.22
N PRO A 420 -17.54 11.03 -33.44
CA PRO A 420 -17.18 9.65 -33.05
C PRO A 420 -15.73 9.25 -33.33
N SER A 421 -14.78 10.01 -32.76
CA SER A 421 -13.35 9.83 -32.98
C SER A 421 -12.69 9.18 -31.75
N SER A 422 -11.82 8.20 -31.99
CA SER A 422 -11.00 7.57 -30.95
C SER A 422 -9.53 8.00 -30.99
N ALA A 423 -9.22 9.09 -31.71
CA ALA A 423 -7.88 9.66 -31.73
C ALA A 423 -7.53 10.29 -30.38
N ASP A 424 -6.26 10.21 -29.99
CA ASP A 424 -5.75 10.86 -28.79
C ASP A 424 -5.92 12.39 -28.92
N GLY A 425 -6.45 13.01 -27.87
CA GLY A 425 -6.81 14.43 -27.87
C GLY A 425 -8.24 14.73 -28.32
N THR A 426 -9.04 13.72 -28.70
CA THR A 426 -10.47 13.93 -29.03
C THR A 426 -11.17 14.54 -27.81
N ARG A 427 -11.77 15.72 -27.98
CA ARG A 427 -12.48 16.42 -26.89
C ARG A 427 -13.72 15.63 -26.48
N LEU A 428 -14.03 15.66 -25.19
CA LEU A 428 -15.33 15.24 -24.69
C LEU A 428 -16.27 16.44 -24.60
N GLN A 429 -17.54 16.17 -24.86
CA GLN A 429 -18.61 17.16 -24.92
C GLN A 429 -19.92 16.60 -24.34
N LEU A 430 -20.92 17.45 -24.24
CA LEU A 430 -22.31 17.06 -24.09
C LEU A 430 -22.95 16.86 -25.46
N TRP A 431 -23.72 15.78 -25.58
CA TRP A 431 -24.59 15.56 -26.72
C TRP A 431 -25.88 14.86 -26.30
N ASP A 432 -26.94 15.01 -27.09
CA ASP A 432 -28.18 14.30 -26.86
C ASP A 432 -27.91 12.79 -26.77
N CYS A 433 -28.53 12.16 -25.78
CA CYS A 433 -28.28 10.76 -25.44
C CYS A 433 -28.82 9.85 -26.56
N ALA A 434 -27.92 9.26 -27.34
CA ALA A 434 -28.26 8.41 -28.50
C ALA A 434 -27.86 6.93 -28.29
N ALA A 435 -27.29 6.58 -27.14
CA ALA A 435 -26.80 5.24 -26.79
C ALA A 435 -25.80 4.66 -27.81
N THR A 436 -25.14 5.53 -28.57
CA THR A 436 -24.08 5.22 -29.53
C THR A 436 -22.79 4.87 -28.82
N ALA A 437 -21.89 4.14 -29.49
CA ALA A 437 -20.63 3.69 -28.91
C ALA A 437 -19.76 4.83 -28.36
N ASN A 438 -19.81 6.02 -28.96
CA ASN A 438 -19.05 7.20 -28.51
C ASN A 438 -19.64 7.88 -27.25
N GLN A 439 -20.74 7.36 -26.70
CA GLN A 439 -21.35 7.77 -25.44
C GLN A 439 -21.40 6.64 -24.40
N ARG A 440 -20.70 5.53 -24.65
CA ARG A 440 -20.61 4.39 -23.73
C ARG A 440 -19.32 4.49 -22.92
N TRP A 441 -19.46 4.38 -21.61
CA TRP A 441 -18.39 4.54 -20.64
C TRP A 441 -18.44 3.41 -19.62
N THR A 442 -17.29 2.84 -19.32
CA THR A 442 -17.09 1.91 -18.21
C THR A 442 -16.38 2.66 -17.10
N LEU A 443 -17.07 2.84 -15.98
CA LEU A 443 -16.50 3.40 -14.76
C LEU A 443 -15.76 2.29 -14.01
N ASN A 444 -14.43 2.27 -14.08
CA ASN A 444 -13.60 1.43 -13.20
C ASN A 444 -13.13 2.23 -11.97
N ALA A 445 -13.93 3.25 -11.58
CA ALA A 445 -13.56 4.45 -10.83
C ALA A 445 -14.43 4.73 -9.61
#